data_AF-A0A939CGL0-F1
#
_entry.id   AF-A0A939CGL0-F1
#
_cell.length_a   1.000
_cell.length_b   1.000
_cell.length_c   1.000
_cell.angle_alpha   90.00
_cell.angle_beta   90.00
_cell.angle_gamma   90.00
#
_symmetry.space_group_name_H-M   'P 1'
#
loop_
_entity.id
_entity.type
_entity.pdbx_description
1 polymer ?
#
loop_
_entity_poly.entity_id
_entity_poly.type
_entity_poly.pdbx_seq_one_letter_code
_entity_poly.pdbx_strand_id
1 'polypeptide(L)'
;MKKLAAAALTITMALSMSTPAYATEIGGLTNGSADIKATYEAGTTTKDTVYSIDIEWGSLEYTYSPNVKKVWDPDELIYKEIDTDGPSWTCSDGADKIKVTNNSNAPITASLSYEPVSGGSVSYVEGAFDKKDIRLESAEGTTVDNAPSDTATLELTGELKSDATTATKIGTVKVEITNNSIYKYTGSTLSGFLKTTAEDNIYTADIECTGTSIESDLFCFLDSRIDPWISSRSERYNVVNGITKEGVYALQKATWYATGWGVNIPTTPGQTLRLTVDFSDANNPTLKVQLLD
;
A
#
# COMPACT_ATOMS: atom_id res chain seq x y z
N MET A 1 15.21 -13.14 -20.00
CA MET A 1 14.97 -12.41 -21.27
C MET A 1 13.96 -11.32 -21.01
N LYS A 2 14.36 -10.05 -21.05
CA LYS A 2 13.46 -8.91 -20.79
C LYS A 2 12.73 -8.56 -22.09
N LYS A 3 11.40 -8.52 -22.08
CA LYS A 3 10.60 -7.98 -23.19
C LYS A 3 9.79 -6.82 -22.66
N LEU A 4 10.24 -5.61 -22.95
CA LEU A 4 9.50 -4.38 -22.73
C LEU A 4 8.93 -3.96 -24.09
N ALA A 5 7.61 -3.89 -24.20
CA ALA A 5 6.93 -3.28 -25.32
C ALA A 5 6.25 -2.02 -24.81
N ALA A 6 6.82 -0.86 -25.14
CA ALA A 6 6.18 0.44 -24.97
C ALA A 6 5.85 0.97 -26.37
N ALA A 7 4.57 1.26 -26.63
CA ALA A 7 4.11 1.85 -27.89
C ALA A 7 3.84 3.34 -27.65
N ALA A 8 4.64 4.22 -28.28
CA ALA A 8 4.43 5.66 -28.28
C ALA A 8 3.66 6.08 -29.53
N LEU A 9 2.53 6.79 -29.37
CA LEU A 9 1.73 7.34 -30.46
C LEU A 9 2.29 8.73 -30.86
N THR A 10 2.90 8.84 -32.03
CA THR A 10 3.40 10.12 -32.56
C THR A 10 2.28 10.96 -33.17
N ILE A 11 2.05 12.16 -32.63
CA ILE A 11 1.17 13.18 -33.23
C ILE A 11 2.03 14.20 -33.97
N THR A 12 1.81 14.32 -35.29
CA THR A 12 2.46 15.29 -36.17
C THR A 12 1.88 16.70 -35.96
N MET A 13 2.67 17.63 -35.43
CA MET A 13 2.31 19.06 -35.39
C MET A 13 2.55 19.70 -36.76
N ALA A 14 1.47 20.09 -37.44
CA ALA A 14 1.51 20.89 -38.66
C ALA A 14 1.76 22.37 -38.30
N LEU A 15 2.93 22.90 -38.66
CA LEU A 15 3.24 24.32 -38.57
C LEU A 15 2.63 25.03 -39.79
N SER A 16 1.44 25.60 -39.65
CA SER A 16 0.94 26.60 -40.60
C SER A 16 1.58 27.95 -40.28
N MET A 17 2.68 28.28 -40.95
CA MET A 17 3.24 29.63 -40.93
C MET A 17 2.33 30.56 -41.75
N SER A 18 1.72 31.56 -41.12
CA SER A 18 1.14 32.69 -41.82
C SER A 18 2.26 33.66 -42.22
N THR A 19 2.35 33.97 -43.51
CA THR A 19 3.29 34.92 -44.09
C THR A 19 2.87 36.36 -43.79
N PRO A 20 3.74 37.22 -43.23
CA PRO A 20 3.57 38.65 -43.37
C PRO A 20 4.06 39.09 -44.75
N ALA A 21 3.13 39.56 -45.58
CA ALA A 21 3.44 40.32 -46.77
C ALA A 21 3.84 41.76 -46.38
N TYR A 22 5.03 42.20 -46.80
CA TYR A 22 5.35 43.62 -46.94
C TYR A 22 6.09 43.84 -48.26
N ALA A 23 5.67 44.90 -48.96
CA ALA A 23 6.20 45.33 -50.25
C ALA A 23 7.55 46.07 -50.11
N THR A 24 8.40 45.83 -51.12
CA THR A 24 9.60 46.52 -51.61
C THR A 24 9.42 48.07 -51.62
N GLU A 25 10.38 48.99 -51.44
CA GLU A 25 11.82 49.08 -51.72
C GLU A 25 12.50 50.11 -50.78
N ILE A 26 13.80 49.96 -50.52
CA ILE A 26 14.74 51.09 -50.51
C ILE A 26 15.90 50.71 -51.43
N GLY A 27 16.19 51.56 -52.41
CA GLY A 27 17.30 51.38 -53.34
C GLY A 27 18.63 51.28 -52.60
N GLY A 28 19.09 50.04 -52.41
CA GLY A 28 20.49 49.68 -52.19
C GLY A 28 20.94 49.59 -50.73
N LEU A 29 20.42 48.59 -50.01
CA LEU A 29 20.96 48.05 -48.74
C LEU A 29 20.48 48.76 -47.45
N THR A 30 19.29 48.36 -46.99
CA THR A 30 18.87 48.51 -45.59
C THR A 30 19.16 47.24 -44.81
N ASN A 31 20.10 47.29 -43.87
CA ASN A 31 20.18 46.26 -42.84
C ASN A 31 18.98 46.41 -41.90
N GLY A 32 18.02 45.48 -41.99
CA GLY A 32 16.91 45.37 -41.07
C GLY A 32 17.17 44.24 -40.08
N SER A 33 17.10 44.54 -38.77
CA SER A 33 16.99 43.52 -37.72
C SER A 33 15.58 43.53 -37.16
N ALA A 34 15.01 42.36 -36.96
CA ALA A 34 13.76 42.18 -36.24
C ALA A 34 14.01 41.23 -35.07
N ASP A 35 13.51 41.58 -33.88
CA ASP A 35 13.56 40.70 -32.72
C ASP A 35 12.60 39.53 -32.91
N ILE A 36 13.09 38.30 -32.82
CA ILE A 36 12.25 37.11 -32.72
C ILE A 36 11.89 36.92 -31.26
N LYS A 37 10.59 36.99 -30.96
CA LYS A 37 10.04 36.74 -29.63
C LYS A 37 9.36 35.39 -29.63
N ALA A 38 9.78 34.52 -28.72
CA ALA A 38 9.14 33.24 -28.46
C ALA A 38 8.73 33.19 -26.99
N THR A 39 7.59 32.57 -26.73
CA THR A 39 7.11 32.29 -25.37
C THR A 39 7.24 30.79 -25.16
N TYR A 40 7.90 30.40 -24.07
CA TYR A 40 7.91 29.01 -23.63
C TYR A 40 6.57 28.70 -22.97
N GLU A 41 5.82 27.76 -23.54
CA GLU A 41 4.70 27.13 -22.84
C GLU A 41 5.19 25.84 -22.20
N ALA A 42 4.98 25.70 -20.90
CA ALA A 42 5.28 24.47 -20.19
C ALA A 42 4.39 23.35 -20.74
N GLY A 43 4.99 22.19 -21.05
CA GLY A 43 4.21 21.00 -21.39
C GLY A 43 3.31 20.59 -20.22
N THR A 44 2.14 20.02 -20.52
CA THR A 44 1.24 19.46 -19.50
C THR A 44 1.79 18.13 -18.99
N THR A 45 2.09 18.04 -17.70
CA THR A 45 2.38 16.75 -17.05
C THR A 45 1.06 15.97 -16.88
N THR A 46 0.98 14.77 -17.43
CA THR A 46 -0.11 13.83 -17.13
C THR A 46 0.09 13.24 -15.74
N LYS A 47 -0.82 13.50 -14.80
CA LYS A 47 -0.81 12.95 -13.43
C LYS A 47 -1.42 11.55 -13.35
N ASP A 48 -1.27 10.74 -14.40
CA ASP A 48 -1.84 9.39 -14.39
C ASP A 48 -1.11 8.51 -13.38
N THR A 49 -1.87 7.71 -12.63
CA THR A 49 -1.31 6.77 -11.67
C THR A 49 -0.64 5.60 -12.40
N VAL A 50 0.64 5.36 -12.11
CA VAL A 50 1.47 4.30 -12.68
C VAL A 50 2.02 3.42 -11.56
N TYR A 51 1.69 2.12 -11.63
CA TYR A 51 2.16 1.13 -10.67
C TYR A 51 3.41 0.40 -11.17
N SER A 52 4.45 0.39 -10.34
CA SER A 52 5.68 -0.38 -10.53
C SER A 52 6.15 -0.87 -9.16
N ILE A 53 6.00 -2.17 -8.90
CA ILE A 53 6.31 -2.79 -7.61
C ILE A 53 7.29 -3.93 -7.85
N ASP A 54 8.36 -3.96 -7.08
CA ASP A 54 9.31 -5.07 -7.05
C ASP A 54 9.12 -5.88 -5.77
N ILE A 55 9.04 -7.21 -5.92
CA ILE A 55 8.93 -8.16 -4.80
C ILE A 55 10.12 -9.11 -4.87
N GLU A 56 10.96 -9.05 -3.85
CA GLU A 56 12.11 -9.93 -3.66
C GLU A 56 11.79 -10.98 -2.60
N TRP A 57 12.11 -12.23 -2.91
CA TRP A 57 11.83 -13.38 -2.06
C TRP A 57 13.14 -14.00 -1.56
N GLY A 58 13.22 -14.28 -0.27
CA GLY A 58 14.14 -15.28 0.25
C GLY A 58 13.83 -16.67 -0.33
N SER A 59 14.67 -17.66 -0.05
CA SER A 59 14.43 -19.02 -0.58
C SER A 59 13.13 -19.65 -0.05
N LEU A 60 12.64 -19.18 1.11
CA LEU A 60 11.52 -19.75 1.85
C LEU A 60 11.71 -21.26 2.14
N GLU A 61 12.96 -21.69 2.24
CA GLU A 61 13.34 -23.06 2.58
C GLU A 61 13.63 -23.18 4.07
N TYR A 62 12.93 -24.11 4.74
CA TYR A 62 13.05 -24.34 6.16
C TYR A 62 13.44 -25.79 6.46
N THR A 63 14.14 -25.97 7.57
CA THR A 63 14.47 -27.26 8.16
C THR A 63 13.63 -27.46 9.42
N TYR A 64 12.84 -28.53 9.43
CA TYR A 64 12.11 -28.99 10.61
C TYR A 64 12.99 -29.93 11.43
N SER A 65 13.13 -29.63 12.72
CA SER A 65 13.76 -30.54 13.69
C SER A 65 12.68 -31.08 14.63
N PRO A 66 12.40 -32.40 14.62
CA PRO A 66 11.42 -32.98 15.51
C PRO A 66 11.94 -32.98 16.94
N ASN A 67 11.00 -32.95 17.89
CA ASN A 67 11.29 -32.87 19.32
C ASN A 67 11.77 -34.19 19.96
N VAL A 68 12.45 -35.04 19.21
CA VAL A 68 12.87 -36.36 19.68
C VAL A 68 14.31 -36.64 19.29
N LYS A 69 15.15 -36.88 20.29
CA LYS A 69 16.46 -37.51 20.11
C LYS A 69 16.32 -39.01 20.34
N LYS A 70 16.80 -39.81 19.39
CA LYS A 70 16.89 -41.26 19.55
C LYS A 70 18.19 -41.61 20.25
N VAL A 71 18.10 -42.16 21.46
CA VAL A 71 19.26 -42.65 22.23
C VAL A 71 19.20 -44.16 22.29
N TRP A 72 20.32 -44.80 21.99
CA TRP A 72 20.46 -46.25 22.05
C TRP A 72 20.37 -46.73 23.51
N ASP A 73 19.42 -47.60 23.79
CA ASP A 73 19.33 -48.32 25.07
C ASP A 73 20.02 -49.69 24.92
N PRO A 74 21.18 -49.93 25.56
CA PRO A 74 21.90 -51.19 25.44
C PRO A 74 21.23 -52.36 26.18
N ASP A 75 20.31 -52.09 27.12
CA ASP A 75 19.62 -53.11 27.90
C ASP A 75 18.39 -53.64 27.13
N GLU A 76 17.67 -52.76 26.45
CA GLU A 76 16.51 -53.12 25.63
C GLU A 76 16.84 -53.35 24.15
N LEU A 77 18.06 -53.01 23.71
CA LEU A 77 18.53 -53.09 22.32
C LEU A 77 17.61 -52.34 21.33
N ILE A 78 17.03 -51.23 21.77
CA ILE A 78 16.19 -50.35 20.97
C ILE A 78 16.64 -48.89 21.12
N TYR A 79 16.32 -48.06 20.14
CA TYR A 79 16.43 -46.61 20.29
C TYR A 79 15.21 -46.08 21.05
N LYS A 80 15.43 -45.48 22.22
CA LYS A 80 14.41 -44.75 22.98
C LYS A 80 14.36 -43.30 22.51
N GLU A 81 13.16 -42.76 22.37
CA GLU A 81 12.96 -41.35 22.07
C GLU A 81 13.01 -40.55 23.38
N ILE A 82 13.87 -39.54 23.42
CA ILE A 82 13.98 -38.59 24.51
C ILE A 82 13.52 -37.23 24.00
N ASP A 83 12.59 -36.63 24.72
CA ASP A 83 12.04 -35.31 24.45
C ASP A 83 13.12 -34.22 24.63
N THR A 84 13.14 -33.23 23.74
CA THR A 84 14.06 -32.08 23.79
C THR A 84 13.26 -30.76 23.94
N ASP A 85 13.88 -29.59 23.77
CA ASP A 85 13.26 -28.26 24.03
C ASP A 85 12.14 -27.85 23.03
N GLY A 86 11.37 -28.78 22.47
CA GLY A 86 10.28 -28.50 21.52
C GLY A 86 10.65 -28.74 20.05
N PRO A 87 9.65 -28.96 19.16
CA PRO A 87 9.89 -28.98 17.72
C PRO A 87 10.25 -27.57 17.24
N SER A 88 11.18 -27.48 16.28
CA SER A 88 11.66 -26.18 15.81
C SER A 88 11.76 -26.11 14.29
N TRP A 89 11.40 -24.95 13.74
CA TRP A 89 11.66 -24.57 12.36
C TRP A 89 12.85 -23.62 12.32
N THR A 90 13.80 -23.88 11.43
CA THR A 90 14.98 -23.02 11.22
C THR A 90 15.18 -22.78 9.74
N CYS A 91 15.77 -21.65 9.36
CA CYS A 91 16.13 -21.34 7.99
C CYS A 91 17.49 -20.63 7.94
N SER A 92 18.05 -20.49 6.75
CA SER A 92 19.27 -19.68 6.55
C SER A 92 18.95 -18.19 6.71
N ASP A 93 19.93 -17.36 7.08
CA ASP A 93 19.70 -15.91 7.25
C ASP A 93 19.10 -15.29 5.98
N GLY A 94 17.93 -14.66 6.14
CA GLY A 94 17.18 -14.00 5.07
C GLY A 94 16.38 -14.92 4.16
N ALA A 95 16.37 -16.24 4.39
CA ALA A 95 15.53 -17.16 3.63
C ALA A 95 14.02 -16.91 3.87
N ASP A 96 13.67 -16.41 5.05
CA ASP A 96 12.33 -16.09 5.52
C ASP A 96 11.81 -14.71 5.10
N LYS A 97 12.66 -13.88 4.50
CA LYS A 97 12.36 -12.47 4.19
C LYS A 97 11.60 -12.32 2.88
N ILE A 98 10.64 -11.41 2.88
CA ILE A 98 9.96 -10.91 1.68
C ILE A 98 10.08 -9.40 1.70
N LYS A 99 10.76 -8.84 0.70
CA LYS A 99 10.97 -7.41 0.57
C LYS A 99 10.10 -6.87 -0.55
N VAL A 100 9.38 -5.79 -0.26
CA VAL A 100 8.57 -5.07 -1.25
C VAL A 100 9.17 -3.70 -1.44
N THR A 101 9.35 -3.28 -2.69
CA THR A 101 9.81 -1.95 -3.07
C THR A 101 8.76 -1.32 -3.98
N ASN A 102 8.35 -0.10 -3.63
CA ASN A 102 7.40 0.66 -4.44
C ASN A 102 8.15 1.69 -5.28
N ASN A 103 8.11 1.52 -6.61
CA ASN A 103 8.60 2.50 -7.59
C ASN A 103 7.45 3.27 -8.26
N SER A 104 6.22 3.06 -7.80
CA SER A 104 5.02 3.71 -8.32
C SER A 104 4.99 5.20 -7.96
N ASN A 105 4.29 6.00 -8.74
CA ASN A 105 3.95 7.38 -8.35
C ASN A 105 2.71 7.45 -7.42
N ALA A 106 2.33 6.32 -6.80
CA ALA A 106 1.26 6.22 -5.83
C ALA A 106 1.64 5.26 -4.68
N PRO A 107 1.17 5.52 -3.45
CA PRO A 107 1.27 4.59 -2.35
C PRO A 107 0.64 3.22 -2.64
N ILE A 108 1.17 2.19 -2.01
CA ILE A 108 0.62 0.83 -2.07
C ILE A 108 0.56 0.20 -0.68
N THR A 109 -0.32 -0.78 -0.55
CA THR A 109 -0.31 -1.75 0.55
C THR A 109 -0.12 -3.14 -0.04
N ALA A 110 0.89 -3.85 0.44
CA ALA A 110 1.16 -5.26 0.14
C ALA A 110 0.72 -6.13 1.32
N SER A 111 -0.38 -6.87 1.16
CA SER A 111 -0.91 -7.78 2.16
C SER A 111 -0.34 -9.18 1.96
N LEU A 112 0.30 -9.70 3.00
CA LEU A 112 0.97 -11.00 3.00
C LEU A 112 0.09 -12.06 3.68
N SER A 113 -0.03 -13.21 3.03
CA SER A 113 -0.75 -14.35 3.58
C SER A 113 -0.03 -15.66 3.30
N TYR A 114 -0.24 -16.63 4.20
CA TYR A 114 0.27 -17.98 4.06
C TYR A 114 -0.90 -18.96 3.98
N GLU A 115 -0.93 -19.76 2.93
CA GLU A 115 -1.91 -20.82 2.73
C GLU A 115 -1.25 -22.17 3.01
N PRO A 116 -1.60 -22.86 4.12
CA PRO A 116 -1.02 -24.14 4.47
C PRO A 116 -1.46 -25.24 3.50
N VAL A 117 -0.55 -26.17 3.21
CA VAL A 117 -0.90 -27.44 2.56
C VAL A 117 -1.25 -28.45 3.64
N SER A 118 -2.37 -29.13 3.50
CA SER A 118 -2.73 -30.27 4.36
C SER A 118 -2.67 -31.58 3.57
N GLY A 119 -2.19 -32.65 4.23
CA GLY A 119 -2.13 -34.00 3.65
C GLY A 119 -0.72 -34.45 3.25
N GLY A 120 -0.58 -35.73 2.92
CA GLY A 120 0.72 -36.35 2.64
C GLY A 120 1.61 -36.37 3.88
N SER A 121 2.87 -35.96 3.71
CA SER A 121 3.88 -35.85 4.78
C SER A 121 3.74 -34.59 5.64
N VAL A 122 2.74 -33.76 5.40
CA VAL A 122 2.43 -32.56 6.19
C VAL A 122 1.28 -32.87 7.14
N SER A 123 1.52 -32.85 8.45
CA SER A 123 0.45 -32.99 9.46
C SER A 123 -0.27 -31.66 9.64
N TYR A 124 0.45 -30.63 10.04
CA TYR A 124 -0.05 -29.26 10.19
C TYR A 124 1.11 -28.28 10.29
N VAL A 125 1.21 -27.34 9.34
CA VAL A 125 2.23 -26.29 9.38
C VAL A 125 1.56 -24.95 9.17
N GLU A 126 1.63 -24.07 10.16
CA GLU A 126 1.17 -22.69 10.06
C GLU A 126 2.32 -21.76 9.77
N GLY A 127 1.99 -20.63 9.13
CA GLY A 127 2.92 -19.55 8.85
C GLY A 127 2.35 -18.22 9.33
N ALA A 128 3.15 -17.47 10.06
CA ALA A 128 2.80 -16.14 10.56
C ALA A 128 3.87 -15.13 10.14
N PHE A 129 3.42 -14.00 9.58
CA PHE A 129 4.31 -12.87 9.29
C PHE A 129 4.43 -11.96 10.51
N ASP A 130 5.62 -11.43 10.74
CA ASP A 130 5.86 -10.33 11.70
C ASP A 130 5.02 -9.09 11.36
N LYS A 131 4.77 -8.87 10.05
CA LYS A 131 3.89 -7.86 9.49
C LYS A 131 2.97 -8.48 8.45
N LYS A 132 1.66 -8.43 8.68
CA LYS A 132 0.66 -8.88 7.69
C LYS A 132 0.52 -7.93 6.50
N ASP A 133 0.89 -6.67 6.67
CA ASP A 133 0.80 -5.65 5.64
C ASP A 133 2.07 -4.80 5.61
N ILE A 134 2.64 -4.61 4.43
CA ILE A 134 3.68 -3.62 4.15
C ILE A 134 3.04 -2.42 3.46
N ARG A 135 3.19 -1.22 4.03
CA ARG A 135 2.59 0.02 3.52
C ARG A 135 3.68 0.98 3.09
N LEU A 136 3.71 1.32 1.80
CA LEU A 136 4.78 2.10 1.19
C LEU A 136 4.21 3.36 0.54
N GLU A 137 4.91 4.48 0.71
CA GLU A 137 4.58 5.75 0.07
C GLU A 137 4.82 5.71 -1.44
N SER A 138 4.36 6.75 -2.14
CA SER A 138 4.79 7.04 -3.51
C SER A 138 6.32 7.19 -3.58
N ALA A 139 6.91 6.69 -4.67
CA ALA A 139 8.31 6.93 -4.99
C ALA A 139 8.54 8.31 -5.64
N GLU A 140 7.49 9.09 -5.86
CA GLU A 140 7.61 10.41 -6.45
C GLU A 140 8.53 11.31 -5.61
N GLY A 141 9.46 11.99 -6.30
CA GLY A 141 10.50 12.79 -5.63
C GLY A 141 11.64 11.99 -5.01
N THR A 142 11.63 10.66 -5.09
CA THR A 142 12.75 9.80 -4.65
C THR A 142 13.66 9.40 -5.81
N THR A 143 14.92 9.07 -5.51
CA THR A 143 15.80 8.39 -6.49
C THR A 143 15.48 6.90 -6.49
N VAL A 144 15.77 6.20 -7.59
CA VAL A 144 15.55 4.74 -7.70
C VAL A 144 16.14 3.96 -6.52
N ASP A 145 17.36 4.29 -6.09
CA ASP A 145 18.04 3.61 -4.96
C ASP A 145 17.41 3.91 -3.59
N ASN A 146 16.56 4.94 -3.50
CA ASN A 146 15.88 5.38 -2.28
C ASN A 146 14.36 5.20 -2.38
N ALA A 147 13.88 4.38 -3.33
CA ALA A 147 12.47 4.06 -3.45
C ALA A 147 11.97 3.45 -2.13
N PRO A 148 10.76 3.81 -1.66
CA PRO A 148 10.20 3.26 -0.44
C PRO A 148 10.19 1.73 -0.45
N SER A 149 10.76 1.10 0.57
CA SER A 149 10.78 -0.34 0.72
C SER A 149 10.68 -0.76 2.18
N ASP A 150 10.12 -1.96 2.40
CA ASP A 150 10.08 -2.60 3.72
C ASP A 150 10.11 -4.13 3.53
N THR A 151 10.40 -4.83 4.62
CA THR A 151 10.54 -6.28 4.66
C THR A 151 9.67 -6.87 5.76
N ALA A 152 9.11 -8.04 5.48
CA ALA A 152 8.44 -8.92 6.42
C ALA A 152 9.15 -10.28 6.47
N THR A 153 9.11 -10.95 7.62
CA THR A 153 9.66 -12.28 7.85
C THR A 153 8.56 -13.28 8.16
N LEU A 154 8.67 -14.49 7.63
CA LEU A 154 7.75 -15.59 7.88
C LEU A 154 8.29 -16.51 8.98
N GLU A 155 7.55 -16.68 10.05
CA GLU A 155 7.80 -17.72 11.06
C GLU A 155 6.87 -18.90 10.85
N LEU A 156 7.39 -20.11 11.05
CA LEU A 156 6.64 -21.35 10.91
C LEU A 156 6.44 -22.05 12.25
N THR A 157 5.25 -22.62 12.43
CA THR A 157 4.91 -23.47 13.58
C THR A 157 4.23 -24.75 13.11
N GLY A 158 4.07 -25.71 14.03
CA GLY A 158 3.48 -27.01 13.73
C GLY A 158 4.53 -28.06 13.37
N GLU A 159 4.10 -29.14 12.74
CA GLU A 159 4.85 -30.38 12.61
C GLU A 159 4.93 -30.86 11.16
N LEU A 160 6.08 -31.44 10.82
CA LEU A 160 6.30 -32.17 9.58
C LEU A 160 6.50 -33.66 9.92
N LYS A 161 5.90 -34.56 9.15
CA LYS A 161 6.05 -36.00 9.37
C LYS A 161 7.46 -36.45 9.00
N SER A 162 7.97 -37.44 9.72
CA SER A 162 9.32 -37.98 9.50
C SER A 162 9.53 -38.67 8.15
N ASP A 163 8.46 -38.95 7.40
CA ASP A 163 8.53 -39.50 6.05
C ASP A 163 8.82 -38.43 4.97
N ALA A 164 8.77 -37.13 5.32
CA ALA A 164 9.25 -36.00 4.51
C ALA A 164 10.78 -35.96 4.42
N THR A 165 11.37 -36.92 3.71
CA THR A 165 12.83 -37.06 3.58
C THR A 165 13.43 -36.20 2.46
N THR A 166 12.59 -35.48 1.71
CA THR A 166 12.98 -34.54 0.65
C THR A 166 12.19 -33.24 0.78
N ALA A 167 12.62 -32.20 0.06
CA ALA A 167 11.95 -30.90 0.04
C ALA A 167 10.46 -31.06 -0.28
N THR A 168 9.63 -30.82 0.73
CA THR A 168 8.18 -31.02 0.68
C THR A 168 7.50 -29.67 0.74
N LYS A 169 6.54 -29.43 -0.17
CA LYS A 169 5.75 -28.22 -0.14
C LYS A 169 4.83 -28.22 1.09
N ILE A 170 5.05 -27.28 2.01
CA ILE A 170 4.29 -27.12 3.26
C ILE A 170 3.22 -26.02 3.19
N GLY A 171 3.34 -25.10 2.22
CA GLY A 171 2.41 -24.00 2.06
C GLY A 171 2.71 -23.16 0.82
N THR A 172 1.93 -22.08 0.66
CA THR A 172 2.12 -21.08 -0.39
C THR A 172 1.99 -19.69 0.23
N VAL A 173 2.98 -18.84 0.03
CA VAL A 173 2.87 -17.42 0.38
C VAL A 173 2.23 -16.64 -0.77
N LYS A 174 1.34 -15.71 -0.45
CA LYS A 174 0.74 -14.76 -1.39
C LYS A 174 1.02 -13.34 -0.94
N VAL A 175 1.27 -12.46 -1.92
CA VAL A 175 1.37 -11.01 -1.73
C VAL A 175 0.30 -10.36 -2.61
N GLU A 176 -0.63 -9.64 -1.99
CA GLU A 176 -1.70 -8.91 -2.69
C GLU A 176 -1.42 -7.41 -2.63
N ILE A 177 -1.37 -6.76 -3.79
CA ILE A 177 -1.10 -5.31 -3.89
C ILE A 177 -2.41 -4.56 -4.06
N THR A 178 -2.63 -3.57 -3.20
CA THR A 178 -3.79 -2.67 -3.26
C THR A 178 -3.35 -1.21 -3.28
N ASN A 179 -4.14 -0.36 -3.93
CA ASN A 179 -3.99 1.11 -3.87
C ASN A 179 -4.62 1.65 -2.58
N ASN A 180 -4.15 1.17 -1.45
CA ASN A 180 -4.48 1.74 -0.16
C ASN A 180 -3.37 2.72 0.21
N SER A 181 -3.77 3.92 0.55
CA SER A 181 -2.89 4.90 1.17
C SER A 181 -2.43 4.41 2.55
N ILE A 182 -1.41 5.08 3.06
CA ILE A 182 -0.97 4.92 4.44
C ILE A 182 -2.01 5.41 5.47
N TYR A 183 -3.01 6.18 5.07
CA TYR A 183 -4.05 6.67 5.95
C TYR A 183 -5.26 5.73 5.97
N LYS A 184 -5.82 5.55 7.17
CA LYS A 184 -7.08 4.82 7.37
C LYS A 184 -8.09 5.69 8.10
N TYR A 185 -9.36 5.44 7.86
CA TYR A 185 -10.44 5.93 8.71
C TYR A 185 -10.80 4.85 9.73
N THR A 186 -11.11 5.28 10.95
CA THR A 186 -11.48 4.36 12.02
C THR A 186 -12.50 5.00 12.95
N GLY A 187 -13.41 4.17 13.42
CA GLY A 187 -14.44 4.46 14.40
C GLY A 187 -14.79 3.22 15.21
N SER A 188 -15.84 3.31 16.02
CA SER A 188 -16.34 2.20 16.84
C SER A 188 -16.90 1.02 16.02
N THR A 189 -17.47 1.32 14.86
CA THR A 189 -18.22 0.38 14.01
C THR A 189 -17.82 0.48 12.53
N LEU A 190 -17.03 1.49 12.18
CA LEU A 190 -16.63 1.80 10.82
C LEU A 190 -15.11 1.90 10.73
N SER A 191 -14.49 1.13 9.84
CA SER A 191 -13.06 1.27 9.57
C SER A 191 -12.71 0.82 8.16
N GLY A 192 -11.62 1.35 7.63
CA GLY A 192 -11.11 0.99 6.32
C GLY A 192 -10.01 1.95 5.88
N PHE A 193 -9.47 1.71 4.69
CA PHE A 193 -8.34 2.49 4.17
C PHE A 193 -8.83 3.58 3.23
N LEU A 194 -8.15 4.72 3.27
CA LEU A 194 -8.27 5.69 2.20
C LEU A 194 -7.42 5.22 1.02
N LYS A 195 -7.88 5.49 -0.19
CA LYS A 195 -7.21 5.25 -1.47
C LYS A 195 -6.59 6.54 -1.96
N THR A 196 -5.51 6.44 -2.71
CA THR A 196 -4.87 7.63 -3.29
C THR A 196 -5.64 8.14 -4.49
N THR A 197 -5.55 9.45 -4.71
CA THR A 197 -6.04 10.09 -5.92
C THR A 197 -4.87 10.52 -6.80
N ALA A 198 -5.17 11.07 -7.99
CA ALA A 198 -4.15 11.69 -8.85
C ALA A 198 -3.63 13.03 -8.28
N GLU A 199 -4.24 13.53 -7.20
CA GLU A 199 -3.84 14.76 -6.54
C GLU A 199 -3.07 14.44 -5.26
N ASP A 200 -1.92 15.10 -5.09
CA ASP A 200 -1.02 14.88 -3.97
C ASP A 200 -1.71 15.20 -2.64
N ASN A 201 -1.54 14.33 -1.64
CA ASN A 201 -2.14 14.47 -0.31
C ASN A 201 -3.68 14.49 -0.28
N ILE A 202 -4.35 14.10 -1.38
CA ILE A 202 -5.79 13.94 -1.44
C ILE A 202 -6.13 12.45 -1.56
N TYR A 203 -7.00 12.00 -0.67
CA TYR A 203 -7.33 10.59 -0.50
C TYR A 203 -8.85 10.38 -0.47
N THR A 204 -9.32 9.23 -0.94
CA THR A 204 -10.76 8.93 -0.99
C THR A 204 -11.10 7.56 -0.41
N ALA A 205 -12.32 7.42 0.12
CA ALA A 205 -12.89 6.12 0.43
C ALA A 205 -14.35 6.09 0.02
N ASP A 206 -14.75 4.99 -0.59
CA ASP A 206 -16.13 4.70 -0.97
C ASP A 206 -16.64 3.60 -0.06
N ILE A 207 -17.70 3.90 0.68
CA ILE A 207 -18.31 3.00 1.66
C ILE A 207 -19.72 2.69 1.16
N GLU A 208 -19.99 1.40 0.93
CA GLU A 208 -21.34 0.95 0.56
C GLU A 208 -22.29 1.12 1.74
N CYS A 209 -23.38 1.84 1.51
CA CYS A 209 -24.44 2.02 2.49
C CYS A 209 -25.37 0.82 2.43
N THR A 210 -25.32 -0.06 3.43
CA THR A 210 -26.21 -1.23 3.52
C THR A 210 -27.46 -0.99 4.35
N GLY A 211 -27.45 0.04 5.20
CA GLY A 211 -28.53 0.40 6.11
C GLY A 211 -29.13 1.77 5.83
N THR A 212 -30.03 2.19 6.73
CA THR A 212 -30.67 3.51 6.71
C THR A 212 -29.82 4.63 7.32
N SER A 213 -28.67 4.28 7.91
CA SER A 213 -27.69 5.21 8.43
C SER A 213 -26.31 4.55 8.49
N ILE A 214 -25.27 5.39 8.47
CA ILE A 214 -23.92 5.03 8.91
C ILE A 214 -23.67 5.76 10.22
N GLU A 215 -23.43 4.99 11.28
CA GLU A 215 -23.30 5.49 12.64
C GLU A 215 -22.03 4.96 13.31
N SER A 216 -21.29 5.85 13.97
CA SER A 216 -20.15 5.51 14.82
C SER A 216 -19.90 6.64 15.82
N ASP A 217 -19.82 6.33 17.12
CA ASP A 217 -19.65 7.33 18.20
C ASP A 217 -18.28 8.03 18.22
N LEU A 218 -17.31 7.45 17.50
CA LEU A 218 -15.95 7.93 17.35
C LEU A 218 -15.59 7.86 15.88
N PHE A 219 -14.95 8.88 15.32
CA PHE A 219 -14.47 8.81 13.96
C PHE A 219 -13.22 9.69 13.73
N CYS A 220 -12.15 9.08 13.23
CA CYS A 220 -10.92 9.78 12.92
C CYS A 220 -10.15 9.14 11.76
N PHE A 221 -9.19 9.90 11.23
CA PHE A 221 -8.21 9.41 10.27
C PHE A 221 -6.85 9.28 10.95
N LEU A 222 -6.07 8.27 10.60
CA LEU A 222 -4.74 8.09 11.18
C LEU A 222 -3.75 7.42 10.22
N ASP A 223 -2.47 7.71 10.41
CA ASP A 223 -1.38 7.00 9.74
C ASP A 223 -1.30 5.55 10.26
N SER A 224 -1.58 4.61 9.36
CA SER A 224 -1.70 3.19 9.66
C SER A 224 -0.38 2.43 9.68
N ARG A 225 0.75 3.08 9.36
CA ARG A 225 2.09 2.47 9.50
C ARG A 225 2.50 2.28 10.96
N ILE A 226 1.80 2.96 11.88
CA ILE A 226 2.10 2.96 13.30
C ILE A 226 0.99 2.21 14.04
N ASP A 227 1.37 1.29 14.93
CA ASP A 227 0.41 0.53 15.75
C ASP A 227 -0.58 1.49 16.45
N PRO A 228 -1.90 1.34 16.21
CA PRO A 228 -2.91 2.20 16.81
C PRO A 228 -2.90 2.21 18.34
N TRP A 229 -2.46 1.12 18.95
CA TRP A 229 -2.46 0.86 20.40
C TRP A 229 -1.19 1.34 21.11
N ILE A 230 -0.13 1.66 20.36
CA ILE A 230 1.13 2.18 20.90
C ILE A 230 1.17 3.70 20.71
N SER A 231 0.47 4.43 21.60
CA SER A 231 0.30 5.89 21.47
C SER A 231 1.50 6.71 21.93
N SER A 232 2.13 7.40 20.98
CA SER A 232 2.70 8.76 21.10
C SER A 232 3.18 9.31 19.75
N ARG A 233 3.29 8.46 18.71
CA ARG A 233 3.83 8.82 17.39
C ARG A 233 2.83 8.78 16.22
N SER A 234 1.68 8.13 16.34
CA SER A 234 0.69 8.07 15.25
C SER A 234 0.01 9.42 15.06
N GLU A 235 0.17 10.02 13.87
CA GLU A 235 -0.60 11.21 13.51
C GLU A 235 -2.08 10.83 13.36
N ARG A 236 -2.95 11.53 14.07
CA ARG A 236 -4.41 11.35 14.00
C ARG A 236 -5.08 12.67 13.68
N TYR A 237 -6.19 12.59 12.97
CA TYR A 237 -7.01 13.71 12.55
C TYR A 237 -8.47 13.43 12.92
N ASN A 238 -8.98 14.15 13.92
CA ASN A 238 -10.37 14.05 14.34
C ASN A 238 -11.23 15.00 13.50
N VAL A 239 -12.49 14.60 13.26
CA VAL A 239 -13.45 15.47 12.58
C VAL A 239 -14.04 16.45 13.59
N VAL A 240 -13.89 17.75 13.34
CA VAL A 240 -14.38 18.79 14.27
C VAL A 240 -15.92 18.77 14.27
N ASN A 241 -16.52 18.62 15.45
CA ASN A 241 -17.98 18.55 15.70
C ASN A 241 -18.73 17.33 15.12
N GLY A 242 -18.02 16.32 14.58
CA GLY A 242 -18.64 15.13 14.00
C GLY A 242 -19.36 15.38 12.67
N ILE A 243 -19.82 14.29 12.05
CA ILE A 243 -20.43 14.29 10.70
C ILE A 243 -21.92 13.95 10.83
N THR A 244 -22.79 14.83 10.35
CA THR A 244 -24.25 14.64 10.43
C THR A 244 -24.96 14.67 9.08
N LYS A 245 -24.27 15.12 8.03
CA LYS A 245 -24.80 15.28 6.67
C LYS A 245 -23.66 15.42 5.66
N GLU A 246 -23.98 15.47 4.38
CA GLU A 246 -23.03 15.87 3.35
C GLU A 246 -22.49 17.29 3.61
N GLY A 247 -21.22 17.51 3.26
CA GLY A 247 -20.56 18.79 3.49
C GLY A 247 -19.05 18.70 3.54
N VAL A 248 -18.43 19.82 3.88
CA VAL A 248 -16.98 19.92 4.12
C VAL A 248 -16.76 20.22 5.60
N TYR A 249 -15.89 19.43 6.21
CA TYR A 249 -15.58 19.45 7.63
C TYR A 249 -14.10 19.74 7.82
N ALA A 250 -13.77 20.51 8.87
CA ALA A 250 -12.39 20.69 9.28
C ALA A 250 -11.89 19.44 10.00
N LEU A 251 -10.65 19.07 9.73
CA LEU A 251 -9.92 18.06 10.47
C LEU A 251 -8.95 18.73 11.44
N GLN A 252 -8.83 18.18 12.64
CA GLN A 252 -7.89 18.67 13.64
C GLN A 252 -6.92 17.56 14.04
N LYS A 253 -5.62 17.87 13.94
CA LYS A 253 -4.56 16.97 14.40
C LYS A 253 -4.70 16.74 15.91
N ALA A 254 -4.64 15.47 16.34
CA ALA A 254 -4.86 15.08 17.72
C ALA A 254 -3.93 13.95 18.16
N THR A 255 -3.68 13.89 19.46
CA THR A 255 -2.88 12.83 20.09
C THR A 255 -3.75 11.66 20.59
N TRP A 256 -5.08 11.81 20.60
CA TRP A 256 -6.06 10.83 21.09
C TRP A 256 -7.39 10.95 20.33
N TYR A 257 -8.24 9.93 20.42
CA TYR A 257 -9.55 9.86 19.76
C TYR A 257 -10.52 10.89 20.35
N ALA A 258 -11.11 11.75 19.52
CA ALA A 258 -12.15 12.66 20.00
C ALA A 258 -13.40 11.89 20.41
N THR A 259 -13.73 11.92 21.71
CA THR A 259 -14.96 11.33 22.25
C THR A 259 -16.16 12.21 21.94
N GLY A 260 -17.19 11.65 21.30
CA GLY A 260 -18.44 12.36 20.98
C GLY A 260 -18.46 13.07 19.62
N TRP A 261 -17.40 12.96 18.83
CA TRP A 261 -17.33 13.48 17.45
C TRP A 261 -17.31 12.33 16.46
N GLY A 262 -18.47 11.71 16.31
CA GLY A 262 -18.70 10.53 15.50
C GLY A 262 -19.22 10.83 14.08
N VAL A 263 -19.65 9.77 13.40
CA VAL A 263 -20.46 9.84 12.18
C VAL A 263 -21.88 9.44 12.55
N ASN A 264 -22.87 10.21 12.12
CA ASN A 264 -24.26 9.82 12.09
C ASN A 264 -24.90 10.46 10.86
N ILE A 265 -24.77 9.79 9.72
CA ILE A 265 -25.33 10.26 8.45
C ILE A 265 -26.47 9.33 8.01
N PRO A 266 -27.68 9.85 7.77
CA PRO A 266 -28.75 9.07 7.17
C PRO A 266 -28.37 8.62 5.76
N THR A 267 -28.68 7.37 5.42
CA THR A 267 -28.34 6.75 4.13
C THR A 267 -29.51 5.95 3.58
N THR A 268 -29.48 5.63 2.29
CA THR A 268 -30.36 4.66 1.66
C THR A 268 -29.55 3.42 1.28
N PRO A 269 -30.07 2.19 1.50
CA PRO A 269 -29.40 0.98 1.03
C PRO A 269 -29.11 1.05 -0.48
N GLY A 270 -27.85 0.78 -0.85
CA GLY A 270 -27.36 0.86 -2.23
C GLY A 270 -26.65 2.16 -2.59
N GLN A 271 -26.77 3.23 -1.77
CA GLN A 271 -25.94 4.43 -1.94
C GLN A 271 -24.48 4.15 -1.58
N THR A 272 -23.60 5.03 -2.04
CA THR A 272 -22.18 5.06 -1.64
C THR A 272 -21.86 6.33 -0.88
N LEU A 273 -21.36 6.20 0.34
CA LEU A 273 -20.76 7.31 1.09
C LEU A 273 -19.31 7.50 0.62
N ARG A 274 -19.04 8.60 -0.07
CA ARG A 274 -17.70 9.02 -0.46
C ARG A 274 -17.11 9.99 0.57
N LEU A 275 -15.96 9.59 1.11
CA LEU A 275 -15.08 10.44 1.91
C LEU A 275 -13.97 10.95 0.99
N THR A 276 -13.66 12.24 1.04
CA THR A 276 -12.48 12.82 0.39
C THR A 276 -11.72 13.64 1.42
N VAL A 277 -10.55 13.16 1.79
CA VAL A 277 -9.68 13.78 2.79
C VAL A 277 -8.57 14.53 2.05
N ASP A 278 -8.42 15.80 2.37
CA ASP A 278 -7.42 16.68 1.80
C ASP A 278 -6.44 17.12 2.88
N PHE A 279 -5.20 16.64 2.77
CA PHE A 279 -4.08 16.99 3.63
C PHE A 279 -3.09 17.96 2.95
N SER A 280 -3.47 18.56 1.81
CA SER A 280 -2.60 19.47 1.05
C SER A 280 -2.23 20.73 1.84
N ASP A 281 -3.16 21.26 2.64
CA ASP A 281 -2.87 22.25 3.68
C ASP A 281 -2.75 21.55 5.04
N ALA A 282 -1.51 21.30 5.46
CA ALA A 282 -1.22 20.66 6.75
C ALA A 282 -1.75 21.43 7.97
N ASN A 283 -2.04 22.74 7.84
CA ASN A 283 -2.60 23.54 8.92
C ASN A 283 -4.13 23.50 8.95
N ASN A 284 -4.77 23.28 7.80
CA ASN A 284 -6.22 23.25 7.65
C ASN A 284 -6.67 22.04 6.83
N PRO A 285 -6.40 20.80 7.28
CA PRO A 285 -6.84 19.63 6.57
C PRO A 285 -8.37 19.55 6.57
N THR A 286 -8.95 19.03 5.49
CA THR A 286 -10.40 18.97 5.34
C THR A 286 -10.89 17.59 4.98
N LEU A 287 -12.16 17.33 5.31
CA LEU A 287 -12.90 16.16 4.87
C LEU A 287 -14.15 16.64 4.13
N LYS A 288 -14.30 16.22 2.88
CA LYS A 288 -15.56 16.31 2.15
C LYS A 288 -16.30 14.98 2.26
N VAL A 289 -17.58 15.05 2.61
CA VAL A 289 -18.50 13.92 2.74
C VAL A 289 -19.60 14.07 1.71
N GLN A 290 -19.82 13.04 0.89
CA GLN A 290 -20.84 13.03 -0.16
C GLN A 290 -21.57 11.68 -0.20
N LEU A 291 -22.86 11.70 -0.50
CA LEU A 291 -23.66 10.52 -0.81
C LEU A 291 -23.84 10.45 -2.33
N LEU A 292 -23.55 9.29 -2.89
CA LEU A 292 -23.69 9.00 -4.31
C LEU A 292 -24.77 7.94 -4.49
N ASP A 293 -25.62 8.14 -5.49
CA ASP A 293 -26.68 7.21 -5.89
C ASP A 293 -26.17 6.13 -6.86
#